data_AF-A0A7Y1YPR3-F1
#
_entry.id   AF-A0A7Y1YPR3-F1
#
_cell.length_a   1.000
_cell.length_b   1.000
_cell.length_c   1.000
_cell.angle_alpha   90.00
_cell.angle_beta   90.00
_cell.angle_gamma   90.00
#
_symmetry.space_group_name_H-M   'P 1'
#
loop_
_entity.id
_entity.type
_entity.pdbx_description
1 polymer ?
#
loop_
_entity_poly.entity_id
_entity_poly.type
_entity_poly.pdbx_seq_one_letter_code
_entity_poly.pdbx_strand_id
1 'polypeptide(L)'
;MIMRKRYIYTILLGVPGFFISLTISFIIFGMVTGLLWLYFFGDNPWPQTTEKTLPLFFALMFFLLWIAFITVGYIVGKNLEQDPGVNKKHIVISLIFTITPLLLIVIHQLRVGNIGPRSDTLVCSDFCSQNGYSASGMPPIKSGQEVCSCYDEFGNEALKVPINDFVLSK
;
A
#
# COMPACT_ATOMS: atom_id res chain seq x y z
N MET A 1 0.84 -33.94 15.28
CA MET A 1 -0.62 -33.70 15.16
C MET A 1 -0.92 -33.43 13.69
N ILE A 2 -1.55 -34.37 12.99
CA ILE A 2 -1.85 -34.21 11.55
C ILE A 2 -3.12 -33.36 11.44
N MET A 3 -3.00 -32.13 10.93
CA MET A 3 -4.16 -31.27 10.67
C MET A 3 -5.05 -31.87 9.58
N ARG A 4 -6.37 -31.84 9.77
CA ARG A 4 -7.32 -32.27 8.73
C ARG A 4 -7.25 -31.34 7.53
N LYS A 5 -7.36 -31.90 6.32
CA LYS A 5 -7.23 -31.15 5.06
C LYS A 5 -8.19 -29.97 4.95
N ARG A 6 -9.42 -30.10 5.48
CA ARG A 6 -10.38 -28.98 5.55
C ARG A 6 -9.78 -27.71 6.16
N TYR A 7 -8.99 -27.81 7.23
CA TYR A 7 -8.36 -26.65 7.86
C TYR A 7 -7.13 -26.15 7.09
N ILE A 8 -6.38 -27.06 6.46
CA ILE A 8 -5.25 -26.70 5.59
C ILE A 8 -5.75 -25.85 4.42
N TYR A 9 -6.81 -26.28 3.74
CA TYR A 9 -7.38 -25.55 2.61
C TYR A 9 -8.06 -24.24 3.04
N THR A 10 -8.65 -24.18 4.23
CA THR A 10 -9.15 -22.92 4.79
C THR A 10 -8.03 -21.88 4.96
N ILE A 11 -6.88 -22.27 5.49
CA ILE A 11 -5.73 -21.35 5.62
C ILE A 11 -5.17 -20.99 4.24
N LEU A 12 -5.02 -22.00 3.38
CA LEU A 12 -4.44 -21.87 2.05
C LEU A 12 -5.29 -20.99 1.12
N LEU A 13 -6.61 -20.96 1.26
CA LEU A 13 -7.46 -19.97 0.57
C LEU A 13 -7.70 -18.70 1.39
N GLY A 14 -7.57 -18.74 2.72
CA GLY A 14 -7.89 -17.62 3.59
C GLY A 14 -6.97 -16.42 3.39
N VAL A 15 -5.65 -16.64 3.30
CA VAL A 15 -4.67 -15.55 3.09
C VAL A 15 -4.76 -14.94 1.69
N PRO A 16 -4.69 -15.70 0.57
CA PRO A 16 -4.87 -15.10 -0.75
C PRO A 16 -6.30 -14.55 -0.93
N GLY A 17 -7.31 -15.21 -0.34
CA GLY A 17 -8.69 -14.75 -0.33
C GLY A 17 -8.86 -13.40 0.38
N PHE A 18 -8.08 -13.11 1.42
CA PHE A 18 -8.04 -11.79 2.06
C PHE A 18 -7.64 -10.70 1.05
N PHE A 19 -6.52 -10.89 0.34
CA PHE A 19 -6.02 -9.91 -0.64
C PHE A 19 -6.98 -9.73 -1.82
N ILE A 20 -7.55 -10.82 -2.33
CA ILE A 20 -8.53 -10.78 -3.43
C ILE A 20 -9.79 -10.04 -2.97
N SER A 21 -10.32 -10.38 -1.79
CA SER A 21 -11.51 -9.73 -1.23
C SER A 21 -11.27 -8.24 -1.04
N LEU A 22 -10.12 -7.87 -0.47
CA LEU A 22 -9.74 -6.48 -0.27
C LEU A 22 -9.68 -5.72 -1.61
N THR A 23 -9.05 -6.31 -2.62
CA THR A 23 -8.94 -5.72 -3.97
C THR A 23 -10.32 -5.49 -4.60
N ILE A 24 -11.18 -6.52 -4.59
CA ILE A 24 -12.54 -6.43 -5.11
C ILE A 24 -13.33 -5.37 -4.35
N SER A 25 -13.21 -5.34 -3.03
CA SER A 25 -13.89 -4.33 -2.20
C SER A 25 -13.44 -2.92 -2.51
N PHE A 26 -12.14 -2.69 -2.74
CA PHE A 26 -11.63 -1.37 -3.17
C PHE A 26 -12.17 -0.96 -4.53
N ILE A 27 -12.22 -1.88 -5.50
CA ILE A 27 -12.75 -1.60 -6.84
C ILE A 27 -14.22 -1.19 -6.74
N ILE A 28 -15.05 -1.98 -6.07
CA ILE A 28 -16.49 -1.70 -5.93
C ILE A 28 -16.72 -0.41 -5.13
N PHE A 29 -15.99 -0.22 -4.04
CA PHE A 29 -16.08 1.01 -3.24
C PHE A 29 -15.68 2.24 -4.04
N GLY A 30 -14.59 2.16 -4.81
CA GLY A 30 -14.16 3.23 -5.70
C GLY A 30 -15.21 3.55 -6.76
N MET A 31 -15.83 2.52 -7.36
CA MET A 31 -16.93 2.70 -8.31
C MET A 31 -18.13 3.39 -7.66
N VAL A 32 -18.59 2.93 -6.49
CA VAL A 32 -19.73 3.52 -5.78
C VAL A 32 -19.43 4.97 -5.36
N THR A 33 -18.26 5.21 -4.78
CA THR A 33 -17.83 6.55 -4.35
C THR A 33 -17.71 7.48 -5.56
N GLY A 34 -17.13 7.01 -6.67
CA GLY A 34 -17.01 7.76 -7.91
C GLY A 34 -18.37 8.10 -8.52
N LEU A 35 -19.33 7.16 -8.49
CA LEU A 35 -20.71 7.41 -8.93
C LEU A 35 -21.42 8.44 -8.04
N LEU A 36 -21.29 8.33 -6.72
CA LEU A 36 -21.85 9.30 -5.78
C LEU A 36 -21.24 10.70 -6.00
N TRP A 37 -19.93 10.77 -6.24
CA TRP A 37 -19.26 12.02 -6.54
C TRP A 37 -19.73 12.61 -7.87
N LEU A 38 -19.71 11.84 -8.97
CA LEU A 38 -20.04 12.36 -10.31
C LEU A 38 -21.51 12.78 -10.46
N TYR A 39 -22.45 12.07 -9.83
CA TYR A 39 -23.87 12.23 -10.13
C TYR A 39 -24.71 12.82 -9.00
N PHE A 40 -24.25 12.75 -7.75
CA PHE A 40 -25.07 13.15 -6.60
C PHE A 40 -24.49 14.34 -5.82
N PHE A 41 -23.22 14.25 -5.41
CA PHE A 41 -22.66 15.22 -4.46
C PHE A 41 -21.69 16.22 -5.10
N GLY A 42 -20.85 15.77 -6.05
CA GLY A 42 -19.77 16.58 -6.61
C GLY A 42 -18.84 17.10 -5.52
N ASP A 43 -18.50 18.38 -5.63
CA ASP A 43 -17.65 19.11 -4.68
C ASP A 43 -18.40 19.64 -3.45
N ASN A 44 -19.71 19.38 -3.34
CA ASN A 44 -20.47 19.79 -2.16
C ASN A 44 -20.08 18.92 -0.94
N PRO A 45 -20.23 19.46 0.29
CA PRO A 45 -20.05 18.68 1.50
C PRO A 45 -20.95 17.44 1.51
N TRP A 46 -20.38 16.29 1.82
CA TRP A 46 -21.11 15.04 1.83
C TRP A 46 -22.05 14.98 3.06
N PRO A 47 -23.24 14.38 2.95
CA PRO A 47 -24.09 14.17 4.10
C PRO A 47 -23.37 13.32 5.16
N GLN A 48 -23.52 13.69 6.43
CA GLN A 48 -22.93 12.94 7.57
C GLN A 48 -23.34 11.46 7.58
N THR A 49 -24.51 11.13 7.05
CA THR A 49 -24.98 9.75 6.88
C THR A 49 -24.12 8.99 5.87
N THR A 50 -23.80 9.60 4.73
CA THR A 50 -22.95 9.01 3.69
C THR A 50 -21.54 8.77 4.22
N GLU A 51 -20.96 9.75 4.92
CA GLU A 51 -19.63 9.64 5.52
C GLU A 51 -19.49 8.44 6.47
N LYS A 52 -20.55 8.11 7.22
CA LYS A 52 -20.57 6.96 8.14
C LYS A 52 -20.91 5.65 7.44
N THR A 53 -21.81 5.69 6.45
CA THR A 53 -22.35 4.48 5.81
C THR A 53 -21.36 3.89 4.80
N LEU A 54 -20.59 4.71 4.10
CA LEU A 54 -19.67 4.25 3.06
C LEU A 54 -18.56 3.34 3.61
N PRO A 55 -17.85 3.70 4.71
CA PRO A 55 -16.84 2.82 5.30
C PRO A 55 -17.44 1.53 5.87
N LEU A 56 -18.65 1.61 6.44
CA LEU A 56 -19.37 0.44 6.93
C LEU A 56 -19.71 -0.52 5.78
N PHE A 57 -20.20 0.01 4.66
CA PHE A 57 -20.46 -0.75 3.44
C PHE A 57 -19.19 -1.44 2.92
N PHE A 58 -18.07 -0.72 2.87
CA PHE A 58 -16.77 -1.29 2.50
C PHE A 58 -16.38 -2.46 3.41
N ALA A 59 -16.42 -2.26 4.73
CA ALA A 59 -16.05 -3.27 5.70
C ALA A 59 -16.94 -4.52 5.58
N LEU A 60 -18.26 -4.34 5.50
CA LEU A 60 -19.21 -5.45 5.34
C LEU A 60 -18.94 -6.24 4.07
N MET A 61 -18.77 -5.57 2.93
CA MET A 61 -18.47 -6.22 1.66
C MET A 61 -17.16 -7.02 1.73
N PHE A 62 -16.11 -6.43 2.30
CA PHE A 62 -14.83 -7.08 2.50
C PHE A 62 -14.97 -8.35 3.34
N PHE A 63 -15.63 -8.27 4.51
CA PHE A 63 -15.80 -9.42 5.40
C PHE A 63 -16.66 -10.51 4.76
N LEU A 64 -17.72 -10.16 4.04
CA LEU A 64 -18.57 -11.13 3.35
C LEU A 64 -17.80 -11.91 2.29
N LEU A 65 -17.02 -11.21 1.45
CA LEU A 65 -16.18 -11.85 0.44
C LEU A 65 -15.11 -12.74 1.09
N TRP A 66 -14.47 -12.26 2.14
CA TRP A 66 -13.40 -13.02 2.79
C TRP A 66 -13.92 -14.30 3.46
N ILE A 67 -15.06 -14.21 4.16
CA ILE A 67 -15.75 -15.37 4.74
C ILE A 67 -16.18 -16.35 3.65
N ALA A 68 -16.63 -15.86 2.49
CA ALA A 68 -16.96 -16.72 1.35
C ALA A 68 -15.74 -17.51 0.87
N PHE A 69 -14.56 -16.89 0.73
CA PHE A 69 -13.32 -17.61 0.36
C PHE A 69 -12.90 -18.65 1.41
N ILE A 70 -12.99 -18.33 2.69
CA ILE A 70 -12.71 -19.27 3.80
C ILE A 70 -13.66 -20.47 3.73
N THR A 71 -14.94 -20.22 3.48
CA THR A 71 -15.99 -21.24 3.36
C THR A 71 -15.75 -22.15 2.16
N VAL A 72 -15.41 -21.57 1.00
CA VAL A 72 -15.03 -22.33 -0.19
C VAL A 72 -13.79 -23.19 0.09
N GLY A 73 -12.77 -22.64 0.75
CA GLY A 73 -11.59 -23.40 1.17
C GLY A 73 -11.94 -24.58 2.06
N TYR A 74 -12.84 -24.39 3.02
CA TYR A 74 -13.31 -25.48 3.89
C TYR A 74 -14.05 -26.57 3.11
N ILE A 75 -14.97 -26.21 2.22
CA ILE A 75 -15.74 -27.15 1.40
C ILE A 75 -14.82 -27.94 0.46
N VAL A 76 -13.92 -27.26 -0.24
CA VAL A 76 -12.94 -27.90 -1.13
C VAL A 76 -12.05 -28.84 -0.33
N GLY A 77 -11.54 -28.40 0.83
CA GLY A 77 -10.71 -29.24 1.68
C GLY A 77 -11.43 -30.47 2.23
N LYS A 78 -12.73 -30.36 2.55
CA LYS A 78 -13.58 -31.48 2.96
C LYS A 78 -13.75 -32.51 1.83
N ASN A 79 -13.98 -32.04 0.60
CA ASN A 79 -14.14 -32.93 -0.55
C ASN A 79 -12.85 -33.67 -0.93
N LEU A 80 -11.68 -33.11 -0.59
CA LEU A 80 -10.37 -33.70 -0.85
C LEU A 80 -9.84 -34.56 0.32
N GLU A 81 -10.65 -34.84 1.35
CA GLU A 81 -10.25 -35.71 2.47
C GLU A 81 -10.05 -37.17 2.04
N GLN A 82 -10.70 -37.62 0.97
CA GLN A 82 -10.58 -38.99 0.45
C GLN A 82 -9.23 -39.26 -0.25
N ASP A 83 -8.54 -38.21 -0.70
CA ASP A 83 -7.24 -38.38 -1.36
C ASP A 83 -6.12 -38.66 -0.34
N PRO A 84 -5.07 -39.41 -0.69
CA PRO A 84 -3.98 -39.72 0.24
C PRO A 84 -3.03 -38.54 0.54
N GLY A 85 -3.12 -37.41 -0.19
CA GLY A 85 -2.21 -36.28 -0.03
C GLY A 85 -2.79 -34.91 -0.36
N VAL A 86 -2.10 -33.84 0.04
CA VAL A 86 -2.41 -32.47 -0.37
C VAL A 86 -1.81 -32.21 -1.74
N ASN A 87 -2.60 -31.65 -2.67
CA ASN A 87 -2.12 -31.35 -4.01
C ASN A 87 -1.13 -30.18 -3.98
N LYS A 88 0.15 -30.45 -4.31
CA LYS A 88 1.23 -29.46 -4.36
C LYS A 88 0.89 -28.25 -5.25
N LYS A 89 0.10 -28.46 -6.32
CA LYS A 89 -0.31 -27.36 -7.22
C LYS A 89 -1.11 -26.30 -6.47
N HIS A 90 -2.00 -26.69 -5.56
CA HIS A 90 -2.85 -25.73 -4.84
C HIS A 90 -2.02 -24.89 -3.87
N ILE A 91 -1.00 -25.52 -3.23
CA ILE A 91 -0.04 -24.83 -2.37
C ILE A 91 0.73 -23.77 -3.17
N VAL A 92 1.29 -24.15 -4.33
CA VAL A 92 2.03 -23.21 -5.18
C VAL A 92 1.15 -22.05 -5.65
N ILE A 93 -0.08 -22.34 -6.08
CA ILE A 93 -1.03 -21.31 -6.52
C ILE A 93 -1.34 -20.33 -5.38
N SER A 94 -1.68 -20.83 -4.20
CA SER A 94 -1.96 -19.99 -3.02
C SER A 94 -0.75 -19.13 -2.63
N LEU A 95 0.45 -19.71 -2.69
CA LEU A 95 1.69 -19.00 -2.41
C LEU A 95 1.92 -17.86 -3.40
N ILE A 96 1.74 -18.10 -4.69
CA ILE A 96 1.87 -17.06 -5.74
C ILE A 96 0.86 -15.94 -5.49
N PHE A 97 -0.40 -16.27 -5.25
CA PHE A 97 -1.45 -15.26 -5.00
C PHE A 97 -1.23 -14.46 -3.70
N THR A 98 -0.49 -15.02 -2.74
CA THR A 98 -0.13 -14.33 -1.49
C THR A 98 1.12 -13.45 -1.67
N ILE A 99 2.15 -13.97 -2.32
CA ILE A 99 3.44 -13.28 -2.49
C ILE A 99 3.31 -12.12 -3.47
N THR A 100 2.54 -12.28 -4.56
CA THR A 100 2.39 -11.26 -5.61
C THR A 100 1.95 -9.89 -5.05
N PRO A 101 0.84 -9.76 -4.29
CA PRO A 101 0.44 -8.47 -3.74
C PRO A 101 1.45 -7.92 -2.72
N LEU A 102 2.09 -8.77 -1.92
CA LEU A 102 3.13 -8.34 -0.98
C LEU A 102 4.34 -7.75 -1.71
N LEU A 103 4.80 -8.38 -2.78
CA LEU A 103 5.88 -7.84 -3.62
C LEU A 103 5.50 -6.51 -4.25
N LEU A 104 4.26 -6.36 -4.72
CA LEU A 104 3.78 -5.08 -5.25
C LEU A 104 3.81 -3.97 -4.19
N ILE A 105 3.38 -4.28 -2.95
CA ILE A 105 3.45 -3.33 -1.84
C ILE A 105 4.90 -2.95 -1.57
N VAL A 106 5.82 -3.91 -1.48
CA VAL A 106 7.24 -3.63 -1.22
C VAL A 106 7.85 -2.78 -2.34
N ILE A 107 7.62 -3.12 -3.60
CA ILE A 107 8.10 -2.35 -4.76
C ILE A 107 7.54 -0.93 -4.73
N HIS A 108 6.26 -0.77 -4.40
CA HIS A 108 5.65 0.55 -4.29
C HIS A 108 6.29 1.36 -3.16
N GLN A 109 6.46 0.76 -1.98
CA GLN A 109 7.08 1.41 -0.81
C GLN A 109 8.56 1.78 -1.05
N LEU A 110 9.28 0.98 -1.84
CA LEU A 110 10.63 1.32 -2.31
C LEU A 110 10.61 2.52 -3.26
N ARG A 111 9.66 2.57 -4.20
CA ARG A 111 9.54 3.69 -5.16
C ARG A 111 9.15 5.01 -4.52
N VAL A 112 8.29 5.00 -3.51
CA VAL A 112 7.91 6.23 -2.78
C VAL A 112 8.95 6.65 -1.74
N GLY A 113 10.08 5.94 -1.64
CA GLY A 113 11.19 6.32 -0.75
C GLY A 113 10.99 6.01 0.72
N ASN A 114 10.00 5.19 1.08
CA ASN A 114 9.71 4.84 2.48
C ASN A 114 10.61 3.72 3.03
N ILE A 115 11.12 2.84 2.16
CA ILE A 115 11.98 1.70 2.52
C ILE A 115 13.41 1.85 1.92
N GLY A 116 13.64 2.87 1.07
CA GLY A 116 14.93 3.14 0.42
C GLY A 116 15.77 4.21 1.14
N PRO A 117 16.98 4.54 0.63
CA PRO A 117 17.72 5.71 1.09
C PRO A 117 16.84 6.95 0.98
N ARG A 118 16.92 7.84 1.97
CA ARG A 118 16.16 9.11 1.96
C ARG A 118 16.43 9.84 0.65
N SER A 119 15.39 10.40 0.05
CA SER A 119 15.55 11.19 -1.16
C SER A 119 16.44 12.41 -0.90
N ASP A 120 17.24 12.80 -1.89
CA ASP A 120 18.15 13.95 -1.79
C ASP A 120 17.41 15.23 -1.35
N THR A 121 16.17 15.39 -1.78
CA THR A 121 15.30 16.50 -1.36
C THR A 121 15.01 16.47 0.14
N LEU A 122 14.72 15.30 0.70
CA LEU A 122 14.48 15.15 2.13
C LEU A 122 15.77 15.40 2.92
N VAL A 123 16.90 14.90 2.41
CA VAL A 123 18.22 15.11 3.02
C VAL A 123 18.61 16.59 3.03
N CYS A 124 18.38 17.30 1.92
CA CYS A 124 18.60 18.74 1.80
C CYS A 124 17.69 19.53 2.76
N SER A 125 16.41 19.15 2.83
CA SER A 125 15.45 19.76 3.75
C SER A 125 15.84 19.59 5.21
N ASP A 126 16.22 18.37 5.61
CA ASP A 126 16.70 18.08 6.96
C ASP A 126 17.97 18.87 7.29
N PHE A 127 18.93 18.94 6.34
CA PHE A 127 20.17 19.70 6.52
C PHE A 127 19.91 21.19 6.72
N CYS A 128 19.10 21.82 5.86
CA CYS A 128 18.79 23.24 5.97
C CYS A 128 18.03 23.55 7.27
N SER A 129 17.05 22.71 7.63
CA SER A 129 16.29 22.88 8.88
C SER A 129 17.18 22.75 10.12
N GLN A 130 18.11 21.80 10.14
CA GLN A 130 19.07 21.63 11.25
C GLN A 130 20.04 22.81 11.39
N ASN A 131 20.33 23.52 10.30
CA ASN A 131 21.20 24.70 10.31
C ASN A 131 20.43 26.03 10.48
N GLY A 132 19.14 25.97 10.81
CA GLY A 132 18.33 27.17 11.12
C GLY A 132 17.74 27.90 9.91
N TYR A 133 17.72 27.27 8.73
CA TYR A 133 17.11 27.84 7.53
C TYR A 133 15.62 27.48 7.43
N SER A 134 14.84 28.39 6.86
CA SER A 134 13.37 28.27 6.80
C SER A 134 12.88 27.40 5.64
N ALA A 135 13.67 27.28 4.58
CA ALA A 135 13.32 26.44 3.44
C ALA A 135 14.57 25.84 2.76
N SER A 136 14.33 24.86 1.91
CA SER A 136 15.34 24.22 1.07
C SER A 136 14.86 24.09 -0.37
N GLY A 137 15.79 24.00 -1.30
CA GLY A 137 15.52 23.84 -2.72
C GLY A 137 16.62 23.04 -3.39
N MET A 138 16.21 22.26 -4.38
CA MET A 138 17.12 21.57 -5.27
C MET A 138 16.76 21.91 -6.72
N PRO A 139 17.73 22.04 -7.61
CA PRO A 139 17.45 22.26 -9.02
C PRO A 139 16.78 21.00 -9.63
N PRO A 140 16.13 21.14 -10.79
CA PRO A 140 15.52 20.00 -11.47
C PRO A 140 16.55 18.90 -11.74
N ILE A 141 16.13 17.64 -11.58
CA ILE A 141 16.97 16.42 -11.74
C ILE A 141 17.74 16.42 -13.08
N LYS A 142 17.18 17.04 -14.12
CA LYS A 142 17.81 17.13 -15.46
C LYS A 142 18.93 18.18 -15.58
N SER A 143 19.15 19.04 -14.58
CA SER A 143 20.17 20.09 -14.65
C SER A 143 21.60 19.58 -14.42
N GLY A 144 21.74 18.34 -13.91
CA GLY A 144 23.04 17.73 -13.62
C GLY A 144 23.79 18.35 -12.43
N GLN A 145 23.18 19.29 -11.71
CA GLN A 145 23.76 19.91 -10.52
C GLN A 145 23.11 19.34 -9.25
N GLU A 146 23.82 18.48 -8.52
CA GLU A 146 23.37 17.94 -7.23
C GLU A 146 23.73 18.90 -6.09
N VAL A 147 23.07 20.06 -6.08
CA VAL A 147 23.27 21.13 -5.09
C VAL A 147 22.02 21.34 -4.26
N CYS A 148 22.23 21.53 -2.95
CA CYS A 148 21.22 21.90 -1.98
C CYS A 148 21.32 23.40 -1.71
N SER A 149 20.25 24.13 -1.97
CA SER A 149 20.11 25.56 -1.64
C SER A 149 19.25 25.70 -0.38
N CYS A 150 19.74 26.41 0.64
CA CYS A 150 18.99 26.78 1.83
C CYS A 150 18.57 28.25 1.75
N TYR A 151 17.35 28.54 2.18
CA TYR A 151 16.76 29.88 2.14
C TYR A 151 16.55 30.45 3.55
N ASP A 152 16.80 31.75 3.68
CA ASP A 152 16.48 32.50 4.90
C ASP A 152 14.97 32.70 5.10
N GLU A 153 14.58 33.37 6.19
CA GLU A 153 13.18 33.70 6.50
C GLU A 153 12.50 34.60 5.46
N PHE A 154 13.28 35.26 4.60
CA PHE A 154 12.81 36.16 3.55
C PHE A 154 12.78 35.48 2.17
N GLY A 155 13.18 34.21 2.08
CA GLY A 155 13.22 33.44 0.84
C GLY A 155 14.45 33.72 -0.03
N ASN A 156 15.49 34.38 0.49
CA ASN A 156 16.76 34.56 -0.21
C ASN A 156 17.65 33.34 -0.06
N GLU A 157 18.36 32.96 -1.12
CA GLU A 157 19.35 31.88 -1.04
C GLU A 157 20.50 32.33 -0.15
N ALA A 158 20.60 31.71 1.03
CA ALA A 158 21.59 32.04 2.05
C ALA A 158 22.81 31.10 1.99
N LEU A 159 22.61 29.85 1.57
CA LEU A 159 23.65 28.85 1.48
C LEU A 159 23.39 27.91 0.30
N LYS A 160 24.44 27.58 -0.45
CA LYS A 160 24.39 26.59 -1.53
C LYS A 160 25.56 25.63 -1.39
N VAL A 161 25.26 24.35 -1.17
CA VAL A 161 26.26 23.29 -0.93
C VAL A 161 26.01 22.08 -1.82
N PRO A 162 27.07 21.46 -2.38
CA PRO A 162 26.95 20.15 -3.03
C PRO A 162 26.44 19.09 -2.05
N ILE A 163 25.49 18.27 -2.47
CA ILE A 163 24.90 17.23 -1.60
C ILE A 163 25.93 16.20 -1.13
N ASN A 164 26.88 15.87 -2.00
CA ASN A 164 27.91 14.88 -1.70
C ASN A 164 28.81 15.30 -0.52
N ASP A 165 28.93 16.60 -0.23
CA ASP A 165 29.82 17.11 0.82
C ASP A 165 29.33 16.80 2.24
N PHE A 166 28.02 16.60 2.43
CA PHE A 166 27.42 16.33 3.74
C PHE A 166 26.65 15.00 3.83
N VAL A 167 26.44 14.32 2.69
CA VAL A 167 25.92 12.95 2.67
C VAL A 167 27.00 11.91 2.99
N LEU A 168 28.25 12.15 2.56
CA LEU A 168 29.37 11.21 2.76
C LEU A 168 30.08 11.40 4.11
N SER A 169 29.73 12.42 4.89
CA SER A 169 30.29 12.67 6.23
C SER A 169 29.51 11.98 7.36
N LYS A 170 28.49 11.18 7.02
CA LYS A 170 27.65 10.41 7.94
C LYS A 170 27.85 8.91 7.73
#